data_AF-A0A3B1CZX9-F1
#
_entry.id   AF-A0A3B1CZX9-F1
#
_cell.length_a   1.000
_cell.length_b   1.000
_cell.length_c   1.000
_cell.angle_alpha   90.00
_cell.angle_beta   90.00
_cell.angle_gamma   90.00
#
_symmetry.space_group_name_H-M   'P 1'
#
loop_
_entity.id
_entity.type
_entity.pdbx_description
1 polymer ?
#
loop_
_entity_poly.entity_id
_entity_poly.type
_entity_poly.pdbx_seq_one_letter_code
_entity_poly.pdbx_strand_id
1 'polypeptide(L)' 'MIYTVTLNPALDRTIWIQSIQNDDPNRIKKEKKYAGGKGIDVSRVLY' A
#
# COMPACT_ATOMS: atom_id res chain seq x y z
N MET A 1 2.93 24.26 12.53
CA MET A 1 2.23 23.47 11.50
C MET A 1 3.29 22.68 10.74
N ILE A 2 3.15 21.37 10.60
CA ILE A 2 4.10 20.51 9.88
C ILE A 2 3.45 20.10 8.57
N TYR A 3 4.18 20.21 7.45
CA TYR A 3 3.71 19.83 6.13
C TYR A 3 4.63 18.78 5.53
N THR A 4 4.06 17.78 4.87
CA THR A 4 4.81 16.78 4.10
C THR A 4 4.48 16.92 2.62
N VAL A 5 5.48 16.75 1.76
CA VAL A 5 5.30 16.75 0.30
C VAL A 5 5.67 15.39 -0.26
N THR A 6 4.80 14.82 -1.09
CA THR A 6 5.09 13.61 -1.87
C THR A 6 4.90 13.92 -3.35
N LEU A 7 6.00 14.02 -4.10
CA LEU A 7 5.93 14.30 -5.54
C LEU A 7 5.49 13.08 -6.36
N ASN A 8 5.68 11.87 -5.81
CA ASN A 8 5.28 10.62 -6.42
C ASN A 8 4.35 9.85 -5.48
N PRO A 9 3.08 10.28 -5.32
CA PRO A 9 2.11 9.57 -4.49
C PRO A 9 1.73 8.23 -5.14
N ALA A 10 1.27 7.28 -4.33
CA ALA A 10 0.84 5.98 -4.80
C ALA A 10 -0.48 5.56 -4.14
N LEU A 11 -1.21 4.67 -4.81
CA LEU A 11 -2.29 3.90 -4.20
C LEU A 11 -1.77 2.49 -3.94
N ASP A 12 -1.26 2.27 -2.74
CA ASP A 12 -0.69 1.01 -2.34
C ASP A 12 -1.81 -0.03 -2.19
N ARG A 13 -1.54 -1.24 -2.69
CA ARG A 13 -2.41 -2.40 -2.54
C ARG A 13 -1.64 -3.53 -1.90
N THR A 14 -2.07 -3.92 -0.70
CA THR A 14 -1.61 -5.15 -0.09
C THR A 14 -2.61 -6.26 -0.37
N ILE A 15 -2.13 -7.35 -0.92
CA ILE A 15 -2.93 -8.51 -1.32
C ILE A 15 -2.42 -9.70 -0.52
N TRP A 16 -3.32 -10.41 0.14
CA TRP A 16 -3.01 -11.64 0.84
C TRP A 16 -3.53 -12.84 0.04
N ILE A 17 -2.64 -13.79 -0.16
CA ILE A 17 -2.91 -15.08 -0.82
C ILE A 17 -2.49 -16.20 0.13
N GLN A 18 -3.00 -17.41 -0.09
CA GLN A 18 -2.62 -18.57 0.74
C GLN A 18 -1.17 -19.01 0.51
N SER A 19 -0.78 -19.08 -0.75
CA SER A 19 0.54 -19.49 -1.22
C SER A 19 0.73 -18.89 -2.61
N ILE A 20 1.98 -18.70 -3.03
CA ILE A 20 2.31 -18.35 -4.41
C ILE A 20 2.38 -19.65 -5.21
N GLN A 21 1.49 -19.82 -6.17
CA GLN A 21 1.57 -20.84 -7.21
C GLN A 21 2.16 -20.20 -8.47
N ASN A 22 3.21 -20.83 -9.00
CA ASN A 22 3.78 -20.44 -10.29
C ASN A 22 2.97 -21.10 -11.40
N ASP A 23 2.85 -20.41 -12.53
CA ASP A 23 2.13 -20.87 -13.73
C ASP A 23 0.63 -21.17 -13.53
N ASP A 24 0.04 -20.78 -12.38
CA ASP A 24 -1.37 -20.96 -12.06
C ASP A 24 -1.95 -19.69 -11.38
N PRO A 25 -3.23 -19.33 -11.58
CA PRO A 25 -3.80 -18.12 -10.96
C PRO A 25 -3.87 -18.20 -9.43
N ASN A 26 -3.29 -17.19 -8.77
CA ASN A 26 -3.37 -17.03 -7.32
C ASN A 26 -4.68 -16.34 -6.91
N ARG A 27 -5.48 -16.99 -6.06
CA ARG A 27 -6.74 -16.43 -5.55
C ARG A 27 -6.50 -15.48 -4.37
N ILE A 28 -7.00 -14.25 -4.51
CA ILE A 28 -6.93 -13.22 -3.47
C ILE A 28 -7.87 -13.58 -2.32
N LYS A 29 -7.34 -13.70 -1.11
CA LYS A 29 -8.13 -13.89 0.12
C LYS A 29 -8.57 -12.58 0.76
N LYS A 30 -7.72 -11.56 0.66
CA LYS A 30 -7.96 -10.23 1.22
C LYS A 30 -7.21 -9.21 0.40
N GLU A 31 -7.80 -8.03 0.27
CA GLU A 31 -7.16 -6.84 -0.30
C GLU A 31 -7.30 -5.68 0.68
N LYS A 32 -6.27 -4.85 0.80
CA LYS A 32 -6.32 -3.57 1.49
C LYS A 32 -5.70 -2.51 0.59
N LYS A 33 -6.39 -1.39 0.43
CA LYS A 33 -5.93 -0.23 -0.32
C LYS A 33 -5.66 0.91 0.66
N TYR A 34 -4.58 1.65 0.46
CA TYR A 34 -4.29 2.85 1.23
C TYR A 34 -3.50 3.85 0.39
N ALA A 35 -3.62 5.13 0.73
CA ALA A 35 -2.75 6.15 0.17
C ALA A 35 -1.32 5.91 0.66
N GLY A 36 -0.38 5.82 -0.27
CA GLY A 36 1.03 5.56 -0.02
C GLY A 36 1.92 6.63 -0.64
N GLY A 37 3.19 6.58 -0.28
CA GLY A 37 4.19 7.54 -0.71
C GLY A 37 4.81 8.23 0.51
N LYS A 38 6.11 8.53 0.43
CA LYS A 38 6.93 8.82 1.61
C LYS A 38 6.38 9.93 2.50
N GLY A 39 5.95 11.06 1.94
CA GLY A 39 5.36 12.14 2.73
C GLY A 39 3.98 11.78 3.31
N ILE A 40 3.16 11.04 2.57
CA ILE A 40 1.87 10.50 3.05
C ILE A 40 2.10 9.54 4.22
N ASP A 41 3.11 8.67 4.13
CA ASP A 41 3.48 7.73 5.19
C ASP A 41 3.96 8.46 6.45
N VAL A 42 4.80 9.49 6.27
CA VAL A 42 5.25 10.36 7.37
C VAL A 42 4.04 11.06 8.02
N SER A 43 3.12 11.61 7.23
CA SER A 43 1.91 12.27 7.76
C SER A 43 1.05 11.32 8.60
N ARG A 44 0.90 10.06 8.19
CA ARG A 44 0.11 9.03 8.89
C ARG A 44 0.72 8.57 10.22
N VAL A 45 2.01 8.81 10.45
CA VAL A 45 2.63 8.53 11.76
C VAL A 45 2.50 9.74 12.68
N LEU A 46 2.46 10.94 12.11
CA LEU A 46 2.30 12.19 12.87
C LEU A 46 0.86 12.43 13.34
N TYR A 47 -0.14 11.77 12.73
CA TYR A 47 -1.57 11.86 13.06
C TYR A 47 -2.21 10.47 13.10
#